data_AF-A0A5C6ZG81-F1
#
_entry.id   AF-A0A5C6ZG81-F1
#
_cell.length_a   1.000
_cell.length_b   1.000
_cell.length_c   1.000
_cell.angle_alpha   90.00
_cell.angle_beta   90.00
_cell.angle_gamma   90.00
#
_symmetry.space_group_name_H-M   'P 1'
#
loop_
_entity.id
_entity.type
_entity.pdbx_description
1 polymer ?
#
loop_
_entity_poly.entity_id
_entity_poly.type
_entity_poly.pdbx_seq_one_letter_code
_entity_poly.pdbx_strand_id
1 'polypeptide(L)'
;MTNGLHPNHNYTLVLMIIAVVISIVIMIAFANPIRRFIDKNPSIQMLGLAFLILIGFMLITEAAHLSNTQFFGNTVGAIPKGYLYFAIAFSLFVEFLNFKMSEKKSSKKKA
;
A
#
# COMPACT_ATOMS: atom_id res chain seq x y z
N MET A 1 5.93 -13.20 -10.96
CA MET A 1 5.52 -14.14 -12.02
C MET A 1 6.58 -15.22 -12.11
N THR A 2 6.38 -16.35 -11.40
CA THR A 2 7.32 -17.49 -11.38
C THR A 2 6.80 -18.68 -12.19
N ASN A 3 5.56 -18.58 -12.71
CA ASN A 3 4.95 -19.59 -13.56
C ASN A 3 5.74 -19.71 -14.87
N GLY A 4 6.25 -20.92 -15.16
CA GLY A 4 7.02 -21.22 -16.37
C GLY A 4 8.54 -21.36 -16.20
N LEU A 5 9.09 -21.14 -14.99
CA LEU A 5 10.52 -21.30 -14.74
C LEU A 5 11.00 -22.76 -14.74
N HIS A 6 10.13 -23.70 -14.38
CA HIS A 6 10.47 -25.11 -14.31
C HIS A 6 9.24 -25.99 -14.60
N PRO A 7 9.36 -27.10 -15.37
CA PRO A 7 8.23 -27.96 -15.72
C PRO A 7 7.60 -28.68 -14.51
N ASN A 8 8.36 -28.85 -13.41
CA ASN A 8 7.83 -29.38 -12.16
C ASN A 8 7.35 -28.24 -11.24
N HIS A 9 6.03 -28.20 -11.02
CA HIS A 9 5.31 -27.21 -10.23
C HIS A 9 5.72 -27.17 -8.74
N ASN A 10 6.24 -28.27 -8.20
CA ASN A 10 6.64 -28.35 -6.79
C ASN A 10 7.77 -27.36 -6.47
N TYR A 11 8.74 -27.18 -7.36
CA TYR A 11 9.82 -26.21 -7.17
C TYR A 11 9.33 -24.76 -7.23
N THR A 12 8.35 -24.48 -8.10
CA THR A 12 7.72 -23.17 -8.19
C THR A 12 6.98 -22.81 -6.91
N LEU A 13 6.26 -23.76 -6.30
CA LEU A 13 5.59 -23.57 -5.01
C LEU A 13 6.60 -23.35 -3.89
N VAL A 14 7.66 -24.17 -3.81
CA VAL A 14 8.73 -24.00 -2.82
C VAL A 14 9.38 -22.61 -2.94
N LEU A 15 9.63 -22.14 -4.16
CA LEU A 15 10.20 -20.81 -4.40
C LEU A 15 9.25 -19.69 -3.94
N MET A 16 7.95 -19.78 -4.25
CA MET A 16 6.95 -18.83 -3.76
C MET A 16 6.91 -18.79 -2.23
N ILE A 17 6.93 -19.97 -1.58
CA ILE A 17 6.93 -20.08 -0.11
C ILE A 17 8.18 -19.41 0.47
N ILE A 18 9.37 -19.73 -0.05
CA ILE A 18 10.64 -19.14 0.41
C ILE A 18 10.59 -17.62 0.26
N ALA A 19 10.12 -17.10 -0.87
CA ALA A 19 10.01 -15.66 -1.11
C ALA A 19 9.06 -14.97 -0.12
N VAL A 20 7.90 -15.57 0.16
CA VAL A 20 6.92 -15.04 1.13
C VAL A 20 7.50 -15.06 2.55
N VAL A 21 8.15 -16.15 2.95
CA VAL A 21 8.77 -16.27 4.28
C VAL A 21 9.86 -15.20 4.45
N ILE A 22 10.75 -15.03 3.47
CA ILE A 22 11.78 -13.97 3.51
C ILE A 22 11.14 -12.59 3.62
N SER A 23 10.08 -12.33 2.85
CA SER A 23 9.35 -11.06 2.90
C SER A 23 8.76 -10.78 4.29
N ILE A 24 8.12 -11.78 4.93
CA ILE A 24 7.56 -11.65 6.27
C ILE A 24 8.67 -11.39 7.31
N VAL A 25 9.81 -12.08 7.20
CA VAL A 25 10.96 -11.86 8.10
C VAL A 25 11.44 -10.42 8.01
N ILE A 26 11.60 -9.89 6.80
CA ILE A 26 11.98 -8.48 6.58
C ILE A 26 10.91 -7.55 7.14
N MET A 27 9.63 -7.80 6.87
CA MET A 27 8.54 -6.98 7.37
C MET A 27 8.54 -6.87 8.90
N ILE A 28 8.74 -7.99 9.61
CA ILE A 28 8.81 -8.02 11.08
C ILE A 28 10.06 -7.27 11.57
N ALA A 29 11.21 -7.46 10.93
CA ALA A 29 12.45 -6.78 11.32
C ALA A 29 12.31 -5.25 11.24
N PHE A 30 11.60 -4.73 10.24
CA PHE A 30 11.39 -3.29 10.03
C PHE A 30 10.12 -2.74 10.72
N ALA A 31 9.25 -3.59 11.27
CA ALA A 31 7.99 -3.17 11.88
C ALA A 31 8.21 -2.15 13.02
N ASN A 32 9.18 -2.39 13.92
CA ASN A 32 9.46 -1.51 15.05
C ASN A 32 9.99 -0.11 14.62
N PRO A 33 11.01 0.01 13.76
CA PRO A 33 11.43 1.29 13.21
C PRO A 33 10.32 2.05 12.49
N ILE A 34 9.56 1.36 11.63
CA ILE A 34 8.45 1.96 10.87
C ILE A 34 7.38 2.47 11.83
N ARG A 35 7.00 1.67 12.83
CA ARG A 35 6.03 2.07 13.86
C ARG A 35 6.47 3.34 14.59
N ARG A 36 7.71 3.41 15.07
CA ARG A 36 8.24 4.60 15.77
C ARG A 36 8.24 5.85 14.88
N PHE A 37 8.44 5.69 13.57
CA PHE A 37 8.36 6.80 12.61
C PHE A 37 6.92 7.29 12.43
N ILE A 38 5.98 6.37 12.30
CA ILE A 38 4.55 6.66 12.15
C ILE A 38 4.00 7.32 13.44
N ASP A 39 4.33 6.79 14.62
CA ASP A 39 3.89 7.33 15.92
C ASP A 39 4.37 8.77 16.15
N LYS A 40 5.54 9.14 15.60
CA LYS A 40 6.07 10.51 15.67
C LYS A 40 5.40 11.47 14.69
N ASN A 41 4.77 10.96 13.63
CA ASN A 41 4.17 11.75 12.55
C ASN A 41 2.70 11.36 12.35
N PRO A 42 1.77 11.88 13.17
CA PRO A 42 0.36 11.49 13.15
C PRO A 42 -0.32 11.59 11.78
N SER A 43 0.10 12.55 10.95
CA SER A 43 -0.42 12.70 9.59
C SER A 43 -0.03 11.54 8.67
N ILE A 44 1.21 11.03 8.79
CA ILE A 44 1.65 9.82 8.08
C ILE A 44 0.85 8.59 8.54
N GLN A 45 0.50 8.51 9.83
CA GLN A 45 -0.35 7.43 10.36
C GLN A 45 -1.72 7.42 9.70
N MET A 46 -2.38 8.58 9.66
CA MET A 46 -3.69 8.73 9.01
C MET A 46 -3.62 8.41 7.52
N LEU A 47 -2.55 8.84 6.84
CA LEU A 47 -2.30 8.53 5.44
C LEU A 47 -2.16 7.02 5.19
N GLY A 48 -1.41 6.32 6.05
CA GLY A 48 -1.25 4.88 5.99
C GLY A 48 -2.57 4.12 6.21
N LEU A 49 -3.36 4.54 7.20
CA LEU A 49 -4.70 3.95 7.46
C LEU A 49 -5.65 4.15 6.27
N ALA A 50 -5.65 5.34 5.67
CA ALA A 50 -6.43 5.62 4.47
C ALA A 50 -6.00 4.75 3.27
N PHE A 51 -4.69 4.55 3.07
CA PHE A 51 -4.19 3.66 2.02
C PHE A 51 -4.60 2.21 2.25
N LEU A 52 -4.60 1.71 3.48
CA LEU A 52 -5.07 0.36 3.78
C LEU A 52 -6.55 0.18 3.40
N ILE A 53 -7.41 1.14 3.74
CA ILE A 53 -8.83 1.12 3.38
C ILE A 53 -9.02 1.16 1.86
N LEU A 54 -8.31 2.06 1.19
CA LEU A 54 -8.38 2.25 -0.27
C LEU A 54 -7.88 1.02 -1.04
N ILE A 55 -6.80 0.38 -0.60
CA ILE A 55 -6.33 -0.89 -1.17
C ILE A 55 -7.32 -2.01 -0.89
N GLY A 56 -7.88 -2.08 0.33
CA GLY A 56 -8.94 -3.04 0.65
C GLY A 56 -10.15 -2.89 -0.27
N PHE A 57 -10.61 -1.66 -0.48
CA PHE A 57 -11.69 -1.36 -1.42
C PHE A 57 -11.32 -1.74 -2.86
N MET A 58 -10.13 -1.39 -3.32
CA MET A 58 -9.65 -1.76 -4.67
C MET A 58 -9.67 -3.27 -4.88
N LEU A 59 -9.21 -4.06 -3.90
CA LEU A 59 -9.23 -5.52 -3.97
C LEU A 59 -10.66 -6.08 -4.00
N ILE A 60 -11.60 -5.50 -3.23
CA ILE A 60 -13.02 -5.88 -3.27
C ILE A 60 -13.60 -5.60 -4.67
N THR A 61 -13.34 -4.42 -5.22
CA THR A 61 -13.82 -4.05 -6.56
C THR A 61 -13.21 -4.95 -7.65
N GLU A 62 -11.92 -5.25 -7.57
CA GLU A 62 -11.23 -6.15 -8.51
C GLU A 62 -11.76 -7.59 -8.38
N ALA A 63 -11.95 -8.10 -7.17
CA ALA A 63 -12.54 -9.41 -6.93
C ALA A 63 -13.99 -9.50 -7.44
N ALA A 64 -14.79 -8.46 -7.23
CA ALA A 64 -16.17 -8.39 -7.72
C ALA A 64 -16.23 -8.34 -9.26
N HIS A 65 -15.30 -7.61 -9.88
CA HIS A 65 -15.14 -7.57 -11.33
C HIS A 65 -14.78 -8.95 -11.90
N LEU A 66 -13.78 -9.63 -11.30
CA LEU A 66 -13.34 -10.97 -11.74
C LEU A 66 -14.39 -12.06 -11.53
N SER A 67 -15.21 -11.95 -10.49
CA SER A 67 -16.28 -12.91 -10.18
C SER A 67 -17.60 -12.62 -10.91
N ASN A 68 -17.63 -11.65 -11.82
CA ASN A 68 -18.82 -11.21 -12.55
C ASN A 68 -19.98 -10.85 -11.61
N THR A 69 -19.70 -10.35 -10.42
CA THR A 69 -20.73 -10.02 -9.45
C THR A 69 -21.54 -8.83 -9.96
N GLN A 70 -22.85 -9.01 -10.07
CA GLN A 70 -23.76 -7.92 -10.38
C GLN A 70 -24.23 -7.28 -9.08
N PHE A 71 -23.88 -6.01 -8.87
CA PHE A 71 -24.43 -5.22 -7.77
C PHE A 71 -25.57 -4.36 -8.32
N PHE A 72 -26.79 -4.55 -7.82
CA PHE A 72 -27.98 -3.79 -8.25
C PHE A 72 -28.22 -3.78 -9.78
N GLY A 73 -27.94 -4.90 -10.47
CA GLY A 73 -28.15 -5.02 -11.93
C GLY A 73 -27.08 -4.34 -12.81
N ASN A 74 -26.05 -3.75 -12.21
CA ASN A 74 -24.90 -3.17 -12.92
C ASN A 74 -23.63 -3.98 -12.64
N THR A 75 -22.78 -4.14 -13.66
CA THR A 75 -21.49 -4.81 -13.50
C THR A 75 -20.49 -3.89 -12.79
N VAL A 76 -19.74 -4.44 -11.84
CA VAL A 76 -18.67 -3.70 -11.16
C VAL A 76 -17.54 -3.49 -12.16
N GLY A 77 -17.28 -2.23 -12.53
CA GLY A 77 -16.21 -1.87 -13.45
C GLY A 77 -14.82 -1.95 -12.79
N ALA A 78 -13.80 -2.31 -13.57
CA ALA A 78 -12.42 -2.31 -13.08
C ALA A 78 -11.92 -0.89 -12.84
N ILE A 79 -11.48 -0.60 -11.61
CA ILE A 79 -10.80 0.66 -11.30
C ILE A 79 -9.40 0.61 -11.92
N PRO A 80 -9.02 1.54 -12.81
CA PRO A 80 -7.68 1.51 -13.40
C PRO A 80 -6.65 1.83 -12.31
N LYS A 81 -5.79 0.85 -12.01
CA LYS A 81 -4.82 0.89 -10.90
C LYS A 81 -3.88 2.10 -10.96
N GLY A 82 -3.61 2.62 -12.15
CA GLY A 82 -2.81 3.82 -12.35
C GLY A 82 -3.38 5.07 -11.66
N TYR A 83 -4.70 5.28 -11.67
CA TYR A 83 -5.33 6.40 -10.96
C TYR A 83 -5.11 6.28 -9.45
N LEU A 84 -5.23 5.06 -8.93
CA LEU A 84 -5.03 4.77 -7.53
C LEU A 84 -3.58 5.03 -7.10
N TYR A 85 -2.62 4.51 -7.86
CA TYR A 85 -1.19 4.74 -7.58
C TYR A 85 -0.81 6.21 -7.69
N PHE A 86 -1.36 6.93 -8.67
CA PHE A 86 -1.16 8.37 -8.79
C PHE A 86 -1.72 9.14 -7.59
N ALA A 87 -2.92 8.79 -7.13
CA ALA A 87 -3.53 9.41 -5.95
C ALA A 87 -2.71 9.18 -4.67
N ILE A 88 -2.21 7.96 -4.46
CA ILE A 88 -1.32 7.61 -3.34
C ILE A 88 -0.03 8.43 -3.40
N ALA A 89 0.64 8.46 -4.56
CA ALA A 89 1.89 9.18 -4.74
C ALA A 89 1.72 10.70 -4.59
N PHE A 90 0.67 11.26 -5.17
CA PHE A 90 0.34 12.68 -5.06
C PHE A 90 0.03 13.07 -3.61
N SER A 91 -0.74 12.26 -2.88
CA SER A 91 -1.07 12.51 -1.48
C SER A 91 0.18 12.47 -0.58
N LEU A 92 1.06 11.49 -0.76
CA LEU A 92 2.36 11.44 -0.08
C LEU A 92 3.22 12.66 -0.39
N PHE A 93 3.23 13.09 -1.65
CA PHE A 93 4.00 14.26 -2.08
C PHE A 93 3.49 15.55 -1.41
N VAL A 94 2.18 15.76 -1.39
CA VAL A 94 1.56 16.90 -0.70
C VAL A 94 1.85 16.85 0.80
N GLU A 95 1.76 15.67 1.42
CA GLU A 95 2.06 15.49 2.83
C GLU A 95 3.52 15.82 3.16
N PHE A 96 4.45 15.40 2.30
CA PHE A 96 5.87 15.73 2.42
C PHE A 96 6.12 17.24 2.32
N LEU A 97 5.44 17.94 1.41
CA LEU A 97 5.51 19.40 1.32
C LEU A 97 4.94 20.07 2.57
N ASN A 98 3.82 19.57 3.09
CA ASN A 98 3.18 20.09 4.30
C ASN A 98 4.10 19.94 5.52
N PHE A 99 4.73 18.78 5.68
CA PHE A 99 5.75 18.53 6.70
C PHE A 99 6.90 19.54 6.63
N LYS A 100 7.47 19.76 5.44
CA LYS A 100 8.57 20.72 5.22
C LYS A 100 8.20 22.18 5.51
N MET A 101 6.95 22.56 5.26
CA MET A 101 6.46 23.92 5.55
C MET A 101 6.24 24.14 7.05
N SER A 102 5.81 23.10 7.79
CA SER A 102 5.60 23.17 9.24
C SER A 102 6.90 23.43 10.01
N GLU A 103 8.02 22.78 9.61
CA GLU A 103 9.33 23.00 10.25
C GLU A 103 9.80 24.46 10.17
N LYS A 104 9.51 25.16 9.05
CA LYS A 104 9.87 26.57 8.87
C LYS A 104 9.12 27.53 9.80
N LYS A 105 7.90 27.19 10.24
CA LYS A 105 7.13 28.03 11.18
C LYS A 105 7.65 27.93 12.62
N SER A 106 8.15 26.77 13.03
CA SER A 106 8.72 26.56 14.39
C SER A 106 10.00 27.39 14.62
N SER A 107 10.85 27.53 13.59
CA SER A 107 12.08 28.32 13.68
C SER A 107 11.86 29.84 13.81
N LYS A 108 10.68 30.35 13.43
CA LYS A 108 10.39 31.80 13.44
C LYS A 108 9.78 32.30 14.75
N LYS A 109 9.43 31.40 15.68
CA LYS A 109 8.85 31.73 17.00
C LYS A 109 9.90 31.81 18.12
N LYS A 110 11.18 31.60 17.81
CA LYS A 110 12.32 31.63 18.73
C LYS A 110 13.33 32.76 18.46
N ALA A 111 13.03 33.68 17.54
CA ALA A 111 13.84 34.86 17.25
C ALA A 111 13.10 36.13 17.65
#